data_AF-I6C7H9-F1
#
_entry.id   AF-I6C7H9-F1
#
_cell.length_a   1.000
_cell.length_b   1.000
_cell.length_c   1.000
_cell.angle_alpha   90.00
_cell.angle_beta   90.00
_cell.angle_gamma   90.00
#
_symmetry.space_group_name_H-M   'P 1'
#
loop_
_entity.id
_entity.type
_entity.pdbx_description
1 polymer ?
#
loop_
_entity_poly.entity_id
_entity_poly.type
_entity_poly.pdbx_seq_one_letter_code
_entity_poly.pdbx_strand_id
1 'polypeptide(L)'
;MNKLIELRRAKMLALSLLLIAAATFVVTLFLPPNFWVSGVKAIAEAAMVGALADWFAVVALFRRVPIPIISRHTAIIPRNKDRIGENLGQFVQEKFLDTQSQVALIRRHEPALLIGNWFSQPENARRVGQHLLQIMSGFLELTDDARIQRLLKRAVHRAIDKVDLSGTSALMLESMTKNDRHQVLLDTLIAQLIALLQRDKSRKFIAQQIVRWLESEHPLKAKILPTEWLGEHSAELVSDAVNSLLDDISRDRAHQIRHAFDRATFALIDKLKNDPEMAARADAVKSYLKEDEAFNRYLSELWGDLREWLKADINSEDSRVKERIARAGQWFGETLIADDALRASLNGHQEQAAHRVAPEFSAFLTRHISDTVKS
;
A
#
# COMPACT_ATOMS: atom_id res chain seq x y z
N MET A 1 21.70 -20.18 -34.51
CA MET A 1 22.66 -20.83 -35.44
C MET A 1 22.59 -20.32 -36.89
N ASN A 2 21.45 -19.86 -37.43
CA ASN A 2 21.34 -19.45 -38.85
C ASN A 2 22.13 -18.18 -39.25
N LYS A 3 22.19 -17.14 -38.40
CA LYS A 3 22.80 -15.84 -38.76
C LYS A 3 24.29 -15.88 -39.14
N LEU A 4 25.08 -16.79 -38.54
CA LEU A 4 26.52 -16.91 -38.86
C LEU A 4 26.75 -17.53 -40.25
N ILE A 5 25.88 -18.46 -40.66
CA ILE A 5 25.94 -19.12 -41.97
C ILE A 5 25.48 -18.14 -43.05
N GLU A 6 24.42 -17.38 -42.80
CA GLU A 6 23.94 -16.31 -43.68
C GLU A 6 25.02 -15.24 -43.91
N LEU A 7 25.70 -14.78 -42.84
CA LEU A 7 26.79 -13.81 -42.96
C LEU A 7 27.95 -14.33 -43.81
N ARG A 8 28.35 -15.61 -43.64
CA ARG A 8 29.42 -16.20 -44.47
C ARG A 8 29.02 -16.30 -45.92
N ARG A 9 27.79 -16.72 -46.23
CA ARG A 9 27.27 -16.78 -47.60
C ARG A 9 27.25 -15.40 -48.26
N ALA A 10 26.73 -14.39 -47.56
CA ALA A 10 26.69 -13.02 -48.06
C ALA A 10 28.11 -12.48 -48.36
N LYS A 11 29.06 -12.72 -47.46
CA LYS A 11 30.47 -12.33 -47.67
C LYS A 11 31.10 -13.06 -48.85
N MET A 12 30.86 -14.35 -49.00
CA MET A 12 31.37 -15.11 -50.15
C MET A 12 30.77 -14.67 -51.47
N LEU A 13 29.46 -14.37 -51.50
CA LEU A 13 28.79 -13.83 -52.69
C LEU A 13 29.32 -12.45 -53.07
N ALA A 14 29.48 -11.54 -52.11
CA ALA A 14 30.06 -10.23 -52.36
C ALA A 14 31.51 -10.34 -52.88
N LEU A 15 32.31 -11.23 -52.28
CA LEU A 15 33.69 -11.48 -52.72
C LEU A 15 33.73 -12.13 -54.11
N SER A 16 32.85 -13.08 -54.41
CA SER A 16 32.83 -13.75 -55.72
C SER A 16 32.42 -12.77 -56.82
N LEU A 17 31.43 -11.91 -56.59
CA LEU A 17 31.03 -10.86 -57.52
C LEU A 17 32.18 -9.86 -57.77
N LEU A 18 32.90 -9.45 -56.73
CA LEU A 18 34.09 -8.59 -56.87
C LEU A 18 35.18 -9.27 -57.70
N LEU A 19 35.46 -10.55 -57.44
CA LEU A 19 36.46 -11.32 -58.19
C LEU A 19 36.04 -11.52 -59.65
N ILE A 20 34.75 -11.73 -59.92
CA ILE A 20 34.21 -11.83 -61.29
C ILE A 20 34.36 -10.48 -62.01
N ALA A 21 34.03 -9.36 -61.37
CA ALA A 21 34.23 -8.03 -61.95
C ALA A 21 35.70 -7.75 -62.25
N ALA A 22 36.59 -8.06 -61.29
CA ALA A 22 38.04 -7.92 -61.46
C ALA A 22 38.60 -8.81 -62.59
N ALA A 23 38.19 -10.09 -62.64
CA ALA A 23 38.60 -11.02 -63.69
C ALA A 23 38.10 -10.57 -65.06
N THR A 24 36.85 -10.12 -65.15
CA THR A 24 36.26 -9.58 -66.39
C THR A 24 37.04 -8.35 -66.85
N PHE A 25 37.38 -7.43 -65.94
CA PHE A 25 38.21 -6.27 -66.25
C PHE A 25 39.59 -6.68 -66.79
N VAL A 26 40.28 -7.60 -66.10
CA VAL A 26 41.60 -8.10 -66.52
C VAL A 26 41.54 -8.77 -67.89
N VAL A 27 40.56 -9.63 -68.14
CA VAL A 27 40.38 -10.29 -69.44
C VAL A 27 40.18 -9.26 -70.55
N THR A 28 39.36 -8.22 -70.33
CA THR A 28 39.15 -7.16 -71.33
C THR A 28 40.40 -6.35 -71.66
N LEU A 29 41.47 -6.39 -70.84
CA LEU A 29 42.76 -5.75 -71.17
C LEU A 29 43.56 -6.50 -72.25
N PHE A 30 43.33 -7.81 -72.42
CA PHE A 30 44.05 -8.65 -73.38
C PHE A 30 43.31 -8.84 -74.71
N LEU A 31 42.07 -8.35 -74.84
CA LEU A 31 41.30 -8.41 -76.09
C LEU A 31 41.49 -7.14 -76.93
N PRO A 32 41.43 -7.25 -78.27
CA PRO A 32 41.46 -6.07 -79.15
C PRO A 32 40.26 -5.16 -78.87
N PRO A 33 40.47 -3.82 -78.84
CA PRO A 33 39.42 -2.88 -78.49
C PRO A 33 38.32 -2.85 -79.55
N ASN A 34 37.13 -3.35 -79.17
CA ASN A 34 35.89 -3.27 -79.94
C ASN A 34 34.81 -2.60 -79.07
N PHE A 35 33.75 -2.02 -79.66
CA PHE A 35 32.70 -1.30 -78.95
C PHE A 35 32.13 -2.11 -77.76
N TRP A 36 31.86 -3.40 -77.96
CA TRP A 36 31.39 -4.31 -76.91
C TRP A 36 32.41 -4.58 -75.81
N VAL A 37 33.69 -4.74 -76.17
CA VAL A 37 34.78 -4.97 -75.21
C VAL A 37 34.98 -3.73 -74.34
N SER A 38 34.93 -2.54 -74.92
CA SER A 38 35.02 -1.27 -74.20
C SER A 38 33.83 -1.04 -73.25
N GLY A 39 32.61 -1.41 -73.65
CA GLY A 39 31.43 -1.34 -72.78
C GLY A 39 31.53 -2.27 -71.57
N VAL A 40 31.91 -3.53 -71.79
CA VAL A 40 32.11 -4.51 -70.71
C VAL A 40 33.25 -4.09 -69.78
N LYS A 41 34.35 -3.56 -70.33
CA LYS A 41 35.46 -3.02 -69.54
C LYS A 41 35.00 -1.90 -68.60
N ALA A 42 34.25 -0.92 -69.11
CA ALA A 42 33.77 0.20 -68.31
C ALA A 42 32.82 -0.25 -67.19
N ILE A 43 31.92 -1.21 -67.47
CA ILE A 43 31.02 -1.78 -66.46
C ILE A 43 31.80 -2.54 -65.40
N ALA A 44 32.77 -3.37 -65.80
CA ALA A 44 33.61 -4.14 -64.88
C ALA A 44 34.48 -3.23 -64.00
N GLU A 45 35.03 -2.16 -64.58
CA GLU A 45 35.80 -1.13 -63.86
C GLU A 45 34.93 -0.40 -62.85
N ALA A 46 33.75 0.08 -63.26
CA ALA A 46 32.82 0.76 -62.37
C ALA A 46 32.34 -0.15 -61.23
N ALA A 47 32.03 -1.42 -61.51
CA ALA A 47 31.63 -2.40 -60.51
C ALA A 47 32.76 -2.71 -59.51
N MET A 48 33.99 -2.88 -59.99
CA MET A 48 35.16 -3.13 -59.14
C MET A 48 35.48 -1.94 -58.22
N VAL A 49 35.52 -0.72 -58.78
CA VAL A 49 35.78 0.51 -58.01
C VAL A 49 34.66 0.79 -57.02
N GLY A 50 33.39 0.63 -57.43
CA GLY A 50 32.24 0.81 -56.54
C GLY A 50 32.25 -0.16 -55.35
N ALA A 51 32.55 -1.44 -55.58
CA ALA A 51 32.66 -2.44 -54.53
C ALA A 51 33.84 -2.16 -53.57
N LEU A 52 34.98 -1.68 -54.07
CA LEU A 52 36.11 -1.25 -53.24
C LEU A 52 35.77 -0.01 -52.39
N ALA A 53 35.02 0.94 -52.96
CA ALA A 53 34.59 2.15 -52.26
C ALA A 53 33.62 1.84 -51.11
N ASP A 54 32.63 0.98 -51.35
CA ASP A 54 31.68 0.55 -50.31
C ASP A 54 32.38 -0.24 -49.19
N TRP A 55 33.28 -1.16 -49.55
CA TRP A 55 34.14 -1.84 -48.58
C TRP A 55 34.94 -0.84 -47.74
N PHE A 56 35.57 0.14 -48.39
CA PHE A 56 36.34 1.17 -47.71
C PHE A 56 35.46 2.02 -46.77
N ALA A 57 34.25 2.41 -47.18
CA ALA A 57 33.34 3.19 -46.36
C ALA A 57 32.94 2.46 -45.06
N VAL A 58 32.54 1.19 -45.17
CA VAL A 58 32.16 0.38 -44.00
C VAL A 58 33.37 0.13 -43.10
N VAL A 59 34.52 -0.24 -43.67
CA VAL A 59 35.73 -0.46 -42.87
C VAL A 59 36.21 0.84 -42.23
N ALA A 60 36.20 1.97 -42.93
CA ALA A 60 36.58 3.28 -42.39
C ALA A 60 35.64 3.75 -41.28
N LEU A 61 34.37 3.34 -41.29
CA LEU A 61 33.43 3.66 -40.23
C LEU A 61 33.74 2.90 -38.93
N PHE A 62 34.06 1.61 -39.03
CA PHE A 62 34.14 0.70 -37.86
C PHE A 62 35.55 0.25 -37.45
N ARG A 63 36.54 0.28 -38.35
CA ARG A 63 37.89 -0.28 -38.14
C ARG A 63 38.97 0.67 -38.63
N ARG A 64 40.16 0.52 -38.06
CA ARG A 64 41.33 1.28 -38.50
C ARG A 64 41.91 0.62 -39.74
N VAL A 65 41.96 1.36 -40.85
CA VAL A 65 42.56 0.88 -42.10
C VAL A 65 44.09 1.02 -41.97
N PRO A 66 44.88 -0.04 -42.28
CA PRO A 66 46.34 -0.05 -42.09
C PRO A 66 47.11 0.67 -43.22
N ILE A 67 46.61 1.81 -43.73
CA ILE A 67 47.28 2.64 -44.74
C ILE A 67 47.80 3.93 -44.06
N PRO A 68 49.11 4.23 -44.05
CA PRO A 68 49.71 5.28 -43.20
C PRO A 68 49.06 6.67 -43.27
N ILE A 69 48.64 7.09 -44.46
CA ILE A 69 48.06 8.43 -44.71
C ILE A 69 46.57 8.46 -44.32
N ILE A 70 45.83 7.40 -44.64
CA ILE A 70 44.37 7.33 -44.49
C ILE A 70 43.97 6.87 -43.08
N SER A 71 44.84 6.12 -42.40
CA SER A 71 44.60 5.53 -41.08
C SER A 71 44.17 6.56 -40.03
N ARG A 72 44.62 7.82 -40.16
CA ARG A 72 44.29 8.93 -39.24
C ARG A 72 42.80 9.32 -39.25
N HIS A 73 42.06 9.05 -40.34
CA HIS A 73 40.65 9.44 -40.53
C HIS A 73 39.68 8.26 -40.58
N THR A 74 40.14 7.04 -40.27
CA THR A 74 39.32 5.82 -40.21
C THR A 74 38.96 5.47 -38.77
N ALA A 75 38.10 4.46 -38.57
CA ALA A 75 37.43 4.16 -37.30
C ALA A 75 36.62 5.35 -36.76
N ILE A 76 35.81 5.98 -37.61
CA ILE A 76 35.04 7.19 -37.26
C ILE A 76 34.11 6.95 -36.05
N ILE A 77 33.42 5.81 -35.99
CA ILE A 77 32.52 5.48 -34.87
C ILE A 77 33.31 5.23 -33.58
N PRO A 78 34.29 4.30 -33.52
CA PRO A 78 35.09 4.08 -32.31
C PRO A 78 35.75 5.36 -31.79
N ARG A 79 36.18 6.25 -32.69
CA ARG A 79 36.84 7.52 -32.33
C ARG A 79 35.88 8.56 -31.76
N ASN A 80 34.62 8.55 -32.16
CA ASN A 80 33.60 9.49 -31.69
C ASN A 80 32.60 8.84 -30.73
N LYS A 81 32.89 7.63 -30.21
CA LYS A 81 31.94 6.85 -29.40
C LYS A 81 31.41 7.63 -28.20
N ASP A 82 32.26 8.41 -27.53
CA ASP A 82 31.89 9.16 -26.33
C ASP A 82 30.90 10.28 -26.68
N ARG A 83 31.18 11.02 -27.76
CA ARG A 83 30.30 12.06 -28.30
C ARG A 83 28.97 11.47 -28.81
N ILE A 84 29.01 10.29 -29.43
CA ILE A 84 27.81 9.58 -29.90
C ILE A 84 26.96 9.14 -28.69
N GLY A 85 27.59 8.60 -27.65
CA GLY A 85 26.91 8.18 -26.42
C GLY A 85 26.23 9.33 -25.70
N GLU A 86 26.90 10.48 -25.57
CA GLU A 86 26.33 11.69 -24.97
C GLU A 86 25.13 12.21 -25.78
N ASN A 87 25.30 12.38 -27.10
CA ASN A 87 24.22 12.85 -27.97
C ASN A 87 23.04 11.88 -28.01
N LEU A 88 23.31 10.57 -27.99
CA LEU A 88 22.26 9.56 -27.97
C LEU A 88 21.47 9.60 -26.66
N GLY A 89 22.16 9.71 -25.52
CA GLY A 89 21.52 9.89 -24.23
C GLY A 89 20.63 11.13 -24.21
N GLN A 90 21.16 12.29 -24.65
CA GLN A 90 20.41 13.53 -24.72
C GLN A 90 19.22 13.43 -25.69
N PHE A 91 19.39 12.78 -26.84
CA PHE A 91 18.30 12.54 -27.78
C PHE A 91 17.19 11.69 -27.17
N VAL A 92 17.52 10.60 -26.46
CA VAL A 92 16.52 9.77 -25.79
C VAL A 92 15.80 10.56 -24.70
N GLN A 93 16.53 11.35 -23.93
CA GLN A 93 15.97 12.25 -22.94
C GLN A 93 14.95 13.24 -23.54
N GLU A 94 15.36 13.98 -24.56
CA GLU A 94 14.53 15.06 -25.13
C GLU A 94 13.35 14.53 -25.94
N LYS A 95 13.49 13.38 -26.61
CA LYS A 95 12.46 12.87 -27.52
C LYS A 95 11.52 11.84 -26.92
N PHE A 96 11.99 11.07 -25.93
CA PHE A 96 11.22 9.94 -25.39
C PHE A 96 10.97 10.04 -23.89
N LEU A 97 11.86 10.70 -23.14
CA LEU A 97 11.78 10.78 -21.67
C LEU A 97 11.48 12.19 -21.16
N ASP A 98 11.12 13.11 -22.04
CA ASP A 98 10.62 14.42 -21.64
C ASP A 98 9.38 14.26 -20.75
N THR A 99 9.32 15.06 -19.68
CA THR A 99 8.27 14.95 -18.66
C THR A 99 6.88 15.19 -19.25
N GLN A 100 6.75 16.12 -20.19
CA GLN A 100 5.46 16.41 -20.84
C GLN A 100 5.03 15.24 -21.73
N SER A 101 5.97 14.63 -22.44
CA SER A 101 5.71 13.45 -23.27
C SER A 101 5.26 12.25 -22.43
N GLN A 102 5.88 12.01 -21.28
CA GLN A 102 5.47 10.95 -20.34
C GLN A 102 4.09 11.19 -19.75
N VAL A 103 3.79 12.43 -19.33
CA VAL A 103 2.48 12.81 -18.79
C VAL A 103 1.39 12.72 -19.86
N ALA A 104 1.67 13.14 -21.09
CA ALA A 104 0.76 13.00 -22.21
C ALA A 104 0.44 11.52 -22.51
N LEU A 105 1.43 10.63 -22.38
CA LEU A 105 1.25 9.19 -22.49
C LEU A 105 0.34 8.63 -21.39
N ILE A 106 0.53 9.05 -20.14
CA ILE A 106 -0.34 8.68 -19.00
C ILE A 106 -1.77 9.14 -19.25
N ARG A 107 -1.97 10.39 -19.66
CA ARG A 107 -3.31 10.93 -19.97
C ARG A 107 -3.99 10.16 -21.11
N ARG A 108 -3.23 9.77 -22.13
CA ARG A 108 -3.78 9.08 -23.32
C ARG A 108 -4.24 7.65 -23.04
N HIS A 109 -3.59 6.94 -22.11
CA HIS A 109 -3.83 5.51 -21.89
C HIS A 109 -4.69 5.20 -20.67
N GLU A 110 -5.17 6.22 -19.96
CA GLU A 110 -6.03 6.09 -18.76
C GLU A 110 -5.62 4.91 -17.85
N PRO A 111 -4.40 4.93 -17.28
CA PRO A 111 -3.86 3.81 -16.52
C PRO A 111 -4.77 3.33 -15.39
N ALA A 112 -5.55 4.20 -14.76
CA ALA A 112 -6.58 3.81 -13.80
C ALA A 112 -7.59 2.81 -14.37
N LEU A 113 -8.05 3.02 -15.61
CA LEU A 113 -8.99 2.12 -16.28
C LEU A 113 -8.33 0.79 -16.65
N LEU A 114 -7.07 0.81 -17.10
CA LEU A 114 -6.30 -0.42 -17.36
C LEU A 114 -6.12 -1.24 -16.09
N ILE A 115 -5.77 -0.59 -14.98
CA ILE A 115 -5.65 -1.23 -13.66
C ILE A 115 -7.01 -1.79 -13.22
N GLY A 116 -8.08 -1.01 -13.35
CA GLY A 116 -9.44 -1.45 -13.03
C GLY A 116 -9.85 -2.70 -13.81
N ASN A 117 -9.71 -2.68 -15.13
CA ASN A 117 -10.02 -3.80 -16.03
C ASN A 117 -9.17 -5.04 -15.78
N TRP A 118 -7.93 -4.84 -15.32
CA TRP A 118 -7.05 -5.96 -15.00
C TRP A 118 -7.44 -6.59 -13.66
N PHE A 119 -7.72 -5.79 -12.63
CA PHE A 119 -8.12 -6.26 -11.30
C PHE A 119 -9.56 -6.79 -11.23
N SER A 120 -10.46 -6.35 -12.11
CA SER A 120 -11.82 -6.89 -12.19
C SER A 120 -11.86 -8.37 -12.64
N GLN A 121 -10.79 -8.87 -13.24
CA GLN A 121 -10.65 -10.29 -13.57
C GLN A 121 -10.22 -11.10 -12.34
N PRO A 122 -11.02 -12.09 -11.89
CA PRO A 122 -10.73 -12.85 -10.66
C PRO A 122 -9.40 -13.62 -10.69
N GLU A 123 -8.89 -13.99 -11.87
CA GLU A 123 -7.59 -14.64 -12.02
C GLU A 123 -6.42 -13.68 -11.71
N ASN A 124 -6.50 -12.46 -12.19
CA ASN A 124 -5.45 -11.45 -12.01
C ASN A 124 -5.37 -10.99 -10.55
N ALA A 125 -6.52 -10.74 -9.91
CA ALA A 125 -6.58 -10.43 -8.49
C ALA A 125 -5.96 -11.55 -7.64
N ARG A 126 -6.22 -12.83 -7.99
CA ARG A 126 -5.58 -13.99 -7.34
C ARG A 126 -4.06 -14.04 -7.58
N ARG A 127 -3.57 -13.72 -8.78
CA ARG A 127 -2.13 -13.68 -9.08
C ARG A 127 -1.40 -12.61 -8.25
N VAL A 128 -1.97 -11.40 -8.13
CA VAL A 128 -1.39 -10.36 -7.26
C VAL A 128 -1.40 -10.81 -5.82
N GLY A 129 -2.51 -11.40 -5.35
CA GLY A 129 -2.59 -11.95 -4.00
C GLY A 129 -1.46 -12.94 -3.73
N GLN A 130 -1.16 -13.84 -4.68
CA GLN A 130 -0.04 -14.78 -4.55
C GLN A 130 1.32 -14.08 -4.48
N HIS A 131 1.61 -13.14 -5.37
CA HIS A 131 2.90 -12.44 -5.38
C HIS A 131 3.08 -11.56 -4.14
N LEU A 132 2.03 -10.86 -3.72
CA LEU A 132 2.04 -10.05 -2.51
C LEU A 132 2.31 -10.93 -1.28
N LEU A 133 1.67 -12.09 -1.21
CA LEU A 133 1.90 -13.03 -0.12
C LEU A 133 3.31 -13.63 -0.13
N GLN A 134 3.89 -13.92 -1.30
CA GLN A 134 5.29 -14.37 -1.39
C GLN A 134 6.25 -13.30 -0.87
N ILE A 135 6.05 -12.04 -1.24
CA ILE A 135 6.84 -10.91 -0.73
C ILE A 135 6.66 -10.77 0.79
N MET A 136 5.42 -10.83 1.27
CA MET A 136 5.11 -10.76 2.70
C MET A 136 5.74 -11.92 3.48
N SER A 137 5.69 -13.15 2.94
CA SER A 137 6.32 -14.32 3.55
C SER A 137 7.83 -14.13 3.66
N GLY A 138 8.49 -13.69 2.57
CA GLY A 138 9.92 -13.38 2.59
C GLY A 138 10.27 -12.32 3.63
N PHE A 139 9.43 -11.29 3.78
CA PHE A 139 9.63 -10.25 4.81
C PHE A 139 9.44 -10.80 6.24
N LEU A 140 8.42 -11.64 6.46
CA LEU A 140 8.16 -12.29 7.75
C LEU A 140 9.27 -13.26 8.15
N GLU A 141 9.97 -13.86 7.19
CA GLU A 141 11.12 -14.74 7.43
C GLU A 141 12.40 -13.95 7.73
N LEU A 142 12.65 -12.87 7.00
CA LEU A 142 13.86 -12.06 7.14
C LEU A 142 13.86 -11.18 8.39
N THR A 143 12.70 -10.93 8.99
CA THR A 143 12.62 -9.96 10.07
C THR A 143 12.82 -10.60 11.45
N ASP A 144 13.86 -10.13 12.16
CA ASP A 144 14.11 -10.47 13.56
C ASP A 144 12.92 -10.08 14.45
N ASP A 145 12.42 -11.05 15.21
CA ASP A 145 11.24 -10.90 16.07
C ASP A 145 11.44 -9.76 17.10
N ALA A 146 12.62 -9.72 17.72
CA ALA A 146 12.98 -8.71 18.70
C ALA A 146 13.08 -7.28 18.10
N ARG A 147 13.31 -7.13 16.80
CA ARG A 147 13.37 -5.80 16.16
C ARG A 147 11.97 -5.27 15.88
N ILE A 148 11.07 -6.12 15.37
CA ILE A 148 9.67 -5.75 15.14
C ILE A 148 8.96 -5.51 16.47
N GLN A 149 9.13 -6.38 17.47
CA GLN A 149 8.52 -6.19 18.79
C GLN A 149 8.92 -4.83 19.39
N ARG A 150 10.21 -4.43 19.29
CA ARG A 150 10.66 -3.09 19.71
C ARG A 150 10.06 -1.96 18.87
N LEU A 151 9.85 -2.16 17.58
CA LEU A 151 9.20 -1.18 16.72
C LEU A 151 7.71 -1.04 17.07
N LEU A 152 7.00 -2.15 17.22
CA LEU A 152 5.59 -2.23 17.59
C LEU A 152 5.36 -1.61 18.97
N LYS A 153 6.19 -1.96 19.96
CA LYS A 153 6.19 -1.32 21.27
C LYS A 153 6.29 0.21 21.13
N ARG A 154 7.31 0.71 20.42
CA ARG A 154 7.47 2.16 20.20
C ARG A 154 6.29 2.79 19.45
N ALA A 155 5.70 2.10 18.48
CA ALA A 155 4.55 2.59 17.73
C ALA A 155 3.31 2.71 18.64
N VAL A 156 3.03 1.69 19.45
CA VAL A 156 1.94 1.71 20.44
C VAL A 156 2.17 2.80 21.48
N HIS A 157 3.40 2.94 22.01
CA HIS A 157 3.72 4.00 22.97
C HIS A 157 3.47 5.39 22.38
N ARG A 158 3.94 5.63 21.14
CA ARG A 158 3.69 6.88 20.42
C ARG A 158 2.21 7.10 20.10
N ALA A 159 1.45 6.04 19.83
CA ALA A 159 0.01 6.15 19.63
C ALA A 159 -0.67 6.60 20.93
N ILE A 160 -0.31 5.99 22.07
CA ILE A 160 -0.81 6.39 23.39
C ILE A 160 -0.37 7.83 23.73
N ASP A 161 0.84 8.26 23.36
CA ASP A 161 1.29 9.66 23.51
C ASP A 161 0.42 10.66 22.74
N LYS A 162 0.00 10.30 21.52
CA LYS A 162 -0.78 11.18 20.64
C LYS A 162 -2.27 11.21 20.97
N VAL A 163 -2.78 10.21 21.67
CA VAL A 163 -4.20 10.16 22.05
C VAL A 163 -4.41 11.03 23.28
N ASP A 164 -5.14 12.13 23.09
CA ASP A 164 -5.74 12.84 24.19
C ASP A 164 -6.94 12.04 24.71
N LEU A 165 -6.71 11.17 25.69
CA LEU A 165 -7.76 10.35 26.31
C LEU A 165 -8.87 11.21 26.92
N SER A 166 -8.53 12.36 27.49
CA SER A 166 -9.50 13.23 28.15
C SER A 166 -10.40 13.90 27.11
N GLY A 167 -9.79 14.56 26.11
CA GLY A 167 -10.51 15.20 25.01
C GLY A 167 -11.28 14.23 24.12
N THR A 168 -10.72 13.07 23.79
CA THR A 168 -11.39 12.05 22.95
C THR A 168 -12.60 11.46 23.68
N SER A 169 -12.48 11.15 24.98
CA SER A 169 -13.59 10.65 25.78
C SER A 169 -14.69 11.69 25.92
N ALA A 170 -14.32 12.97 26.10
CA ALA A 170 -15.27 14.07 26.14
C ALA A 170 -16.02 14.25 24.81
N LEU A 171 -15.32 14.19 23.67
CA LEU A 171 -15.91 14.29 22.33
C LEU A 171 -16.84 13.11 22.03
N MET A 172 -16.48 11.91 22.44
CA MET A 172 -17.34 10.73 22.32
C MET A 172 -18.60 10.88 23.18
N LEU A 173 -18.46 11.25 24.46
CA LEU A 173 -19.59 11.47 25.35
C LEU A 173 -20.49 12.61 24.85
N GLU A 174 -19.92 13.70 24.34
CA GLU A 174 -20.68 14.81 23.74
C GLU A 174 -21.43 14.41 22.47
N SER A 175 -20.81 13.59 21.62
CA SER A 175 -21.48 13.03 20.43
C SER A 175 -22.64 12.11 20.83
N MET A 176 -22.47 11.36 21.93
CA MET A 176 -23.50 10.48 22.49
C MET A 176 -24.58 11.22 23.27
N THR A 177 -24.33 12.44 23.76
CA THR A 177 -25.36 13.28 24.39
C THR A 177 -26.08 14.19 23.41
N LYS A 178 -25.52 14.39 22.20
CA LYS A 178 -26.16 15.16 21.14
C LYS A 178 -27.54 14.59 20.78
N ASN A 179 -28.55 15.45 20.75
CA ASN A 179 -29.96 15.10 20.51
C ASN A 179 -30.51 14.10 21.55
N ASP A 180 -30.06 14.20 22.81
CA ASP A 180 -30.52 13.39 23.94
C ASP A 180 -30.35 11.87 23.75
N ARG A 181 -29.39 11.44 22.92
CA ARG A 181 -29.12 10.02 22.64
C ARG A 181 -28.69 9.24 23.89
N HIS A 182 -28.10 9.89 24.88
CA HIS A 182 -27.75 9.30 26.17
C HIS A 182 -28.98 8.92 26.99
N GLN A 183 -30.14 9.55 26.76
CA GLN A 183 -31.40 9.15 27.39
C GLN A 183 -31.91 7.82 26.83
N VAL A 184 -31.66 7.50 25.56
CA VAL A 184 -31.98 6.19 24.97
C VAL A 184 -31.14 5.07 25.59
N LEU A 185 -29.87 5.36 25.89
CA LEU A 185 -29.01 4.44 26.63
C LEU A 185 -29.49 4.28 28.07
N LEU A 186 -29.89 5.36 28.74
CA LEU A 186 -30.49 5.31 30.07
C LEU A 186 -31.76 4.45 30.08
N ASP A 187 -32.64 4.57 29.07
CA ASP A 187 -33.83 3.74 28.93
C ASP A 187 -33.46 2.25 28.84
N THR A 188 -32.44 1.94 28.04
CA THR A 188 -31.96 0.56 27.87
C THR A 188 -31.38 0.01 29.18
N LEU A 189 -30.63 0.82 29.92
CA LEU A 189 -30.05 0.44 31.21
C LEU A 189 -31.14 0.24 32.28
N ILE A 190 -32.12 1.14 32.37
CA ILE A 190 -33.26 1.00 33.28
C ILE A 190 -34.04 -0.27 32.96
N ALA A 191 -34.33 -0.54 31.68
CA ALA A 191 -35.02 -1.75 31.27
C ALA A 191 -34.23 -3.03 31.63
N GLN A 192 -32.91 -3.04 31.43
CA GLN A 192 -32.06 -4.16 31.84
C GLN A 192 -32.01 -4.32 33.37
N LEU A 193 -31.97 -3.22 34.12
CA LEU A 193 -31.99 -3.24 35.58
C LEU A 193 -33.32 -3.80 36.11
N ILE A 194 -34.45 -3.37 35.57
CA ILE A 194 -35.77 -3.94 35.88
C ILE A 194 -35.77 -5.44 35.58
N ALA A 195 -35.30 -5.86 34.40
CA ALA A 195 -35.23 -7.27 34.02
C ALA A 195 -34.30 -8.10 34.93
N LEU A 196 -33.20 -7.53 35.40
CA LEU A 196 -32.28 -8.17 36.35
C LEU A 196 -32.89 -8.27 37.75
N LEU A 197 -33.61 -7.25 38.21
CA LEU A 197 -34.31 -7.22 39.50
C LEU A 197 -35.53 -8.15 39.53
N GLN A 198 -36.12 -8.45 38.38
CA GLN A 198 -37.19 -9.44 38.25
C GLN A 198 -36.71 -10.89 38.30
N ARG A 199 -35.39 -11.16 38.24
CA ARG A 199 -34.86 -12.52 38.39
C ARG A 199 -34.89 -12.98 39.85
N ASP A 200 -35.38 -14.19 40.11
CA ASP A 200 -35.48 -14.78 41.45
C ASP A 200 -34.16 -14.77 42.24
N LYS A 201 -33.03 -15.01 41.55
CA LYS A 201 -31.69 -15.00 42.17
C LYS A 201 -31.28 -13.61 42.64
N SER A 202 -31.62 -12.56 41.90
CA SER A 202 -31.30 -11.18 42.25
C SER A 202 -32.15 -10.69 43.43
N ARG A 203 -33.45 -11.01 43.43
CA ARG A 203 -34.36 -10.72 44.55
C ARG A 203 -33.83 -11.31 45.87
N LYS A 204 -33.42 -12.58 45.84
CA LYS A 204 -32.83 -13.27 47.01
C LYS A 204 -31.49 -12.69 47.45
N PHE A 205 -30.64 -12.28 46.51
CA PHE A 205 -29.37 -11.64 46.84
C PHE A 205 -29.59 -10.27 47.53
N ILE A 206 -30.50 -9.46 47.00
CA ILE A 206 -30.84 -8.14 47.56
C ILE A 206 -31.47 -8.29 48.94
N ALA A 207 -32.38 -9.25 49.14
CA ALA A 207 -32.93 -9.63 50.44
C ALA A 207 -31.84 -9.75 51.50
N GLN A 208 -30.86 -10.60 51.20
CA GLN A 208 -29.80 -10.94 52.12
C GLN A 208 -28.85 -9.77 52.39
N GLN A 209 -28.67 -8.86 51.43
CA GLN A 209 -27.85 -7.66 51.65
C GLN A 209 -28.57 -6.63 52.49
N ILE A 210 -29.87 -6.43 52.30
CA ILE A 210 -30.67 -5.48 53.09
C ILE A 210 -30.78 -5.94 54.55
N VAL A 211 -31.01 -7.22 54.78
CA VAL A 211 -31.02 -7.80 56.13
C VAL A 211 -29.67 -7.59 56.81
N ARG A 212 -28.56 -7.92 56.12
CA ARG A 212 -27.20 -7.71 56.64
C ARG A 212 -26.89 -6.24 56.93
N TRP A 213 -27.29 -5.34 56.03
CA TRP A 213 -27.11 -3.90 56.21
C TRP A 213 -27.87 -3.40 57.45
N LEU A 214 -29.14 -3.79 57.60
CA LEU A 214 -29.99 -3.37 58.70
C LEU A 214 -29.51 -3.90 60.06
N GLU A 215 -29.04 -5.15 60.09
CA GLU A 215 -28.39 -5.75 61.27
C GLU A 215 -27.10 -4.99 61.65
N SER A 216 -26.33 -4.53 60.66
CA SER A 216 -25.05 -3.83 60.88
C SER A 216 -25.20 -2.37 61.30
N GLU A 217 -26.13 -1.62 60.70
CA GLU A 217 -26.17 -0.15 60.81
C GLU A 217 -27.24 0.34 61.79
N HIS A 218 -28.31 -0.44 61.99
CA HIS A 218 -29.40 -0.12 62.91
C HIS A 218 -29.86 -1.32 63.76
N PRO A 219 -28.99 -1.86 64.65
CA PRO A 219 -29.25 -3.09 65.40
C PRO A 219 -30.45 -3.01 66.36
N LEU A 220 -30.77 -1.81 66.86
CA LEU A 220 -31.94 -1.59 67.73
C LEU A 220 -33.26 -1.64 66.95
N LYS A 221 -33.28 -1.16 65.71
CA LYS A 221 -34.48 -1.17 64.86
C LYS A 221 -34.73 -2.57 64.29
N ALA A 222 -33.66 -3.32 63.98
CA ALA A 222 -33.74 -4.72 63.57
C ALA A 222 -34.44 -5.61 64.61
N LYS A 223 -34.28 -5.34 65.92
CA LYS A 223 -34.94 -6.12 66.99
C LYS A 223 -36.41 -5.79 67.22
N ILE A 224 -36.89 -4.65 66.74
CA ILE A 224 -38.25 -4.13 66.97
C ILE A 224 -39.17 -4.44 65.77
N LEU A 225 -38.58 -4.73 64.61
CA LEU A 225 -39.31 -5.09 63.40
C LEU A 225 -39.77 -6.56 63.46
N PRO A 226 -41.00 -6.88 62.98
CA PRO A 226 -41.47 -8.26 62.90
C PRO A 226 -40.50 -9.12 62.09
N THR A 227 -40.22 -10.36 62.53
CA THR A 227 -39.30 -11.28 61.82
C THR A 227 -39.76 -11.57 60.39
N GLU A 228 -41.06 -11.48 60.11
CA GLU A 228 -41.65 -11.57 58.77
C GLU A 228 -41.20 -10.42 57.84
N TRP A 229 -40.93 -9.23 58.38
CA TRP A 229 -40.36 -8.09 57.66
C TRP A 229 -38.85 -8.21 57.47
N LEU A 230 -38.16 -9.13 58.14
CA LEU A 230 -36.72 -9.37 57.98
C LEU A 230 -36.42 -10.59 57.10
N GLY A 231 -37.45 -11.19 56.49
CA GLY A 231 -37.36 -12.37 55.64
C GLY A 231 -37.50 -12.05 54.14
N GLU A 232 -37.99 -13.02 53.38
CA GLU A 232 -38.16 -12.95 51.92
C GLU A 232 -39.14 -11.83 51.48
N HIS A 233 -40.07 -11.44 52.35
CA HIS A 233 -41.12 -10.46 52.03
C HIS A 233 -40.61 -9.01 51.93
N SER A 234 -39.59 -8.60 52.69
CA SER A 234 -39.03 -7.25 52.55
C SER A 234 -38.15 -7.09 51.32
N ALA A 235 -37.57 -8.18 50.84
CA ALA A 235 -36.89 -8.20 49.54
C ALA A 235 -37.86 -7.96 48.40
N GLU A 236 -39.04 -8.56 48.48
CA GLU A 236 -40.13 -8.38 47.54
C GLU A 236 -40.64 -6.94 47.58
N LEU A 237 -40.94 -6.40 48.77
CA LEU A 237 -41.36 -5.01 48.95
C LEU A 237 -40.32 -4.00 48.42
N VAL A 238 -39.03 -4.19 48.71
CA VAL A 238 -37.97 -3.30 48.22
C VAL A 238 -37.75 -3.47 46.72
N SER A 239 -37.76 -4.71 46.20
CA SER A 239 -37.64 -4.94 44.77
C SER A 239 -38.81 -4.34 44.00
N ASP A 240 -40.03 -4.43 44.53
CA ASP A 240 -41.22 -3.88 43.90
C ASP A 240 -41.25 -2.35 44.02
N ALA A 241 -40.79 -1.76 45.14
CA ALA A 241 -40.61 -0.32 45.28
C ALA A 241 -39.55 0.23 44.31
N VAL A 242 -38.41 -0.47 44.17
CA VAL A 242 -37.34 -0.09 43.23
C VAL A 242 -37.81 -0.29 41.79
N ASN A 243 -38.54 -1.37 41.47
CA ASN A 243 -39.11 -1.59 40.14
C ASN A 243 -40.15 -0.51 39.79
N SER A 244 -41.03 -0.15 40.73
CA SER A 244 -41.99 0.93 40.53
C SER A 244 -41.29 2.26 40.28
N LEU A 245 -40.28 2.60 41.08
CA LEU A 245 -39.49 3.82 40.89
C LEU A 245 -38.76 3.82 39.53
N LEU A 246 -38.15 2.69 39.14
CA LEU A 246 -37.48 2.56 37.84
C LEU A 246 -38.46 2.64 36.66
N ASP A 247 -39.67 2.09 36.80
CA ASP A 247 -40.73 2.18 35.80
C ASP A 247 -41.28 3.63 35.69
N ASP A 248 -41.44 4.33 36.81
CA ASP A 248 -41.82 5.74 36.86
C ASP A 248 -40.77 6.62 36.17
N ILE A 249 -39.48 6.41 36.49
CA ILE A 249 -38.36 7.08 35.79
C ILE A 249 -38.37 6.73 34.30
N SER A 250 -38.67 5.47 33.94
CA SER A 250 -38.70 5.04 32.53
C SER A 250 -39.80 5.77 31.74
N ARG A 251 -41.01 5.88 32.31
CA ARG A 251 -42.18 6.47 31.64
C ARG A 251 -42.17 7.99 31.63
N ASP A 252 -41.70 8.62 32.71
CA ASP A 252 -41.65 10.08 32.80
C ASP A 252 -40.31 10.64 32.30
N ARG A 253 -40.35 11.29 31.14
CA ARG A 253 -39.17 11.95 30.55
C ARG A 253 -38.75 13.21 31.33
N ALA A 254 -39.64 13.83 32.09
CA ALA A 254 -39.35 15.01 32.92
C ALA A 254 -38.93 14.63 34.36
N HIS A 255 -38.72 13.35 34.63
CA HIS A 255 -38.39 12.87 35.96
C HIS A 255 -37.09 13.50 36.49
N GLN A 256 -37.07 13.88 37.78
CA GLN A 256 -35.95 14.60 38.41
C GLN A 256 -34.61 13.83 38.31
N ILE A 257 -34.66 12.50 38.35
CA ILE A 257 -33.49 11.61 38.21
C ILE A 257 -32.90 11.68 36.80
N ARG A 258 -33.74 11.77 35.74
CA ARG A 258 -33.24 11.92 34.37
C ARG A 258 -32.51 13.25 34.19
N HIS A 259 -33.07 14.32 34.73
CA HIS A 259 -32.40 15.62 34.74
C HIS A 259 -31.14 15.66 35.60
N ALA A 260 -31.11 14.90 36.70
CA ALA A 260 -29.88 14.75 37.50
C ALA A 260 -28.80 13.99 36.72
N PHE A 261 -29.19 12.95 35.98
CA PHE A 261 -28.30 12.23 35.07
C PHE A 261 -27.76 13.15 33.98
N ASP A 262 -28.61 13.95 33.32
CA ASP A 262 -28.18 14.94 32.32
C ASP A 262 -27.12 15.88 32.88
N ARG A 263 -27.41 16.50 34.03
CA ARG A 263 -26.48 17.43 34.69
C ARG A 263 -25.16 16.74 35.05
N ALA A 264 -25.21 15.51 35.55
CA ALA A 264 -24.00 14.76 35.88
C ALA A 264 -23.19 14.41 34.64
N THR A 265 -23.83 14.01 33.53
CA THR A 265 -23.15 13.71 32.27
C THR A 265 -22.53 14.96 31.66
N PHE A 266 -23.24 16.10 31.62
CA PHE A 266 -22.69 17.35 31.12
C PHE A 266 -21.55 17.89 32.00
N ALA A 267 -21.68 17.81 33.32
CA ALA A 267 -20.62 18.18 34.25
C ALA A 267 -19.38 17.27 34.08
N LEU A 268 -19.58 15.98 33.82
CA LEU A 268 -18.48 15.06 33.53
C LEU A 268 -17.78 15.40 32.21
N ILE A 269 -18.55 15.70 31.15
CA ILE A 269 -18.00 16.14 29.86
C ILE A 269 -17.18 17.42 30.04
N ASP A 270 -17.71 18.40 30.76
CA ASP A 270 -17.01 19.66 31.02
C ASP A 270 -15.72 19.44 31.80
N LYS A 271 -15.76 18.61 32.87
CA LYS A 271 -14.56 18.23 33.60
C LYS A 271 -13.53 17.51 32.72
N LEU A 272 -13.95 16.58 31.87
CA LEU A 272 -13.03 15.89 30.96
C LEU A 272 -12.38 16.84 29.94
N LYS A 273 -13.01 17.97 29.60
CA LYS A 273 -12.44 18.97 28.68
C LYS A 273 -11.52 19.96 29.38
N ASN A 274 -11.93 20.45 30.54
CA ASN A 274 -11.41 21.69 31.11
C ASN A 274 -10.73 21.50 32.47
N ASP A 275 -10.88 20.34 33.12
CA ASP A 275 -10.33 20.09 34.46
C ASP A 275 -8.90 19.55 34.38
N PRO A 276 -7.89 20.28 34.90
CA PRO A 276 -6.51 19.81 34.94
C PRO A 276 -6.33 18.53 35.78
N GLU A 277 -7.20 18.26 36.76
CA GLU A 277 -7.14 17.02 37.55
C GLU A 277 -7.54 15.81 36.69
N MET A 278 -8.54 15.95 35.82
CA MET A 278 -8.96 14.88 34.90
C MET A 278 -7.90 14.62 33.83
N ALA A 279 -7.26 15.67 33.31
CA ALA A 279 -6.11 15.52 32.43
C ALA A 279 -4.96 14.76 33.11
N ALA A 280 -4.63 15.11 34.35
CA ALA A 280 -3.60 14.41 35.13
C ALA A 280 -3.95 12.94 35.39
N ARG A 281 -5.22 12.62 35.70
CA ARG A 281 -5.69 11.23 35.85
C ARG A 281 -5.60 10.46 34.53
N ALA A 282 -5.98 11.08 33.42
CA ALA A 282 -5.87 10.48 32.09
C ALA A 282 -4.41 10.18 31.74
N ASP A 283 -3.48 11.10 32.03
CA ASP A 283 -2.05 10.89 31.81
C ASP A 283 -1.47 9.83 32.75
N ALA A 284 -1.92 9.75 34.00
CA ALA A 284 -1.53 8.67 34.92
C ALA A 284 -1.93 7.29 34.37
N VAL A 285 -3.14 7.16 33.79
CA VAL A 285 -3.57 5.92 33.12
C VAL A 285 -2.71 5.61 31.89
N LYS A 286 -2.35 6.62 31.08
CA LYS A 286 -1.42 6.43 29.95
C LYS A 286 -0.05 5.93 30.40
N SER A 287 0.50 6.55 31.45
CA SER A 287 1.81 6.16 32.00
C SER A 287 1.76 4.75 32.55
N TYR A 288 0.72 4.41 33.32
CA TYR A 288 0.51 3.05 33.81
C TYR A 288 0.49 2.02 32.67
N LEU A 289 -0.28 2.27 31.59
CA LEU A 289 -0.34 1.36 30.44
C LEU A 289 0.99 1.23 29.69
N LYS A 290 1.82 2.27 29.63
CA LYS A 290 3.12 2.24 28.94
C LYS A 290 4.19 1.51 29.76
N GLU A 291 4.23 1.83 31.05
CA GLU A 291 5.23 1.33 31.98
C GLU A 291 4.94 -0.10 32.44
N ASP A 292 3.71 -0.56 32.31
CA ASP A 292 3.32 -1.90 32.70
C ASP A 292 4.06 -2.98 31.87
N GLU A 293 4.83 -3.80 32.57
CA GLU A 293 5.53 -4.93 31.97
C GLU A 293 4.57 -6.00 31.46
N ALA A 294 3.41 -6.18 32.12
CA ALA A 294 2.42 -7.15 31.71
C ALA A 294 1.77 -6.77 30.36
N PHE A 295 1.39 -5.51 30.17
CA PHE A 295 0.90 -4.98 28.90
C PHE A 295 1.92 -5.15 27.76
N ASN A 296 3.19 -4.85 28.04
CA ASN A 296 4.27 -5.00 27.06
C ASN A 296 4.54 -6.47 26.69
N ARG A 297 4.45 -7.38 27.67
CA ARG A 297 4.54 -8.82 27.44
C ARG A 297 3.37 -9.32 26.60
N TYR A 298 2.16 -8.92 26.95
CA TYR A 298 0.94 -9.25 26.22
C TYR A 298 0.99 -8.78 24.76
N LEU A 299 1.46 -7.56 24.49
CA LEU A 299 1.65 -7.06 23.13
C LEU A 299 2.64 -7.90 22.32
N SER A 300 3.68 -8.43 22.98
CA SER A 300 4.70 -9.26 22.34
C SER A 300 4.17 -10.66 22.02
N GLU A 301 3.37 -11.24 22.92
CA GLU A 301 2.66 -12.51 22.73
C GLU A 301 1.65 -12.39 21.58
N LEU A 302 0.80 -11.35 21.58
CA LEU A 302 -0.14 -11.08 20.49
C LEU A 302 0.54 -10.95 19.13
N TRP A 303 1.71 -10.31 19.08
CA TRP A 303 2.49 -10.22 17.85
C TRP A 303 3.01 -11.58 17.39
N GLY A 304 3.50 -12.39 18.33
CA GLY A 304 3.95 -13.76 18.06
C GLY A 304 2.84 -14.62 17.49
N ASP A 305 1.69 -14.64 18.16
CA ASP A 305 0.50 -15.40 17.75
C ASP A 305 0.01 -14.97 16.35
N LEU A 306 -0.08 -13.66 16.11
CA LEU A 306 -0.49 -13.12 14.83
C LEU A 306 0.48 -13.53 13.71
N ARG A 307 1.78 -13.47 13.97
CA ARG A 307 2.82 -13.85 13.00
C ARG A 307 2.75 -15.33 12.68
N GLU A 308 2.65 -16.19 13.69
CA GLU A 308 2.58 -17.64 13.51
C GLU A 308 1.33 -18.03 12.72
N TRP A 309 0.18 -17.47 13.09
CA TRP A 309 -1.05 -17.64 12.35
C TRP A 309 -0.93 -17.18 10.90
N LEU A 310 -0.35 -15.99 10.66
CA LEU A 310 -0.19 -15.43 9.32
C LEU A 310 0.75 -16.29 8.47
N LYS A 311 1.85 -16.80 9.05
CA LYS A 311 2.78 -17.68 8.37
C LYS A 311 2.13 -19.02 8.01
N ALA A 312 1.32 -19.59 8.91
CA ALA A 312 0.58 -20.82 8.64
C ALA A 312 -0.48 -20.61 7.55
N ASP A 313 -1.24 -19.51 7.60
CA ASP A 313 -2.28 -19.21 6.62
C ASP A 313 -1.69 -18.97 5.22
N ILE A 314 -0.59 -18.21 5.09
CA ILE A 314 0.04 -17.91 3.80
C ILE A 314 0.56 -19.16 3.09
N ASN A 315 1.05 -20.14 3.85
CA ASN A 315 1.58 -21.39 3.32
C ASN A 315 0.50 -22.45 3.07
N SER A 316 -0.74 -22.20 3.50
CA SER A 316 -1.86 -23.12 3.30
C SER A 316 -2.43 -23.00 1.88
N GLU A 317 -2.89 -24.13 1.33
CA GLU A 317 -3.61 -24.15 0.05
C GLU A 317 -4.92 -23.34 0.14
N ASP A 318 -5.60 -23.41 1.28
CA ASP A 318 -6.84 -22.70 1.63
C ASP A 318 -6.59 -21.42 2.46
N SER A 319 -5.62 -20.61 2.05
CA SER A 319 -5.29 -19.33 2.72
C SER A 319 -6.46 -18.36 2.73
N ARG A 320 -6.93 -17.97 3.93
CA ARG A 320 -7.98 -16.95 4.12
C ARG A 320 -7.47 -15.56 3.77
N VAL A 321 -6.20 -15.27 4.04
CA VAL A 321 -5.58 -13.99 3.71
C VAL A 321 -5.48 -13.82 2.20
N LYS A 322 -5.08 -14.86 1.47
CA LYS A 322 -5.06 -14.87 0.00
C LYS A 322 -6.43 -14.57 -0.60
N GLU A 323 -7.46 -15.21 -0.06
CA GLU A 323 -8.82 -15.02 -0.53
C GLU A 323 -9.32 -13.59 -0.25
N ARG A 324 -9.04 -13.04 0.95
CA ARG A 324 -9.39 -11.66 1.30
C ARG A 324 -8.66 -10.64 0.44
N ILE A 325 -7.37 -10.82 0.18
CA ILE A 325 -6.59 -9.94 -0.71
C ILE A 325 -7.15 -9.99 -2.13
N ALA A 326 -7.45 -11.19 -2.64
CA ALA A 326 -8.03 -11.35 -3.97
C ALA A 326 -9.41 -10.65 -4.07
N ARG A 327 -10.28 -10.85 -3.06
CA ARG A 327 -11.59 -10.18 -3.00
C ARG A 327 -11.46 -8.65 -2.91
N ALA A 328 -10.53 -8.14 -2.09
CA ALA A 328 -10.27 -6.71 -1.97
C ALA A 328 -9.73 -6.11 -3.28
N GLY A 329 -8.81 -6.81 -3.95
CA GLY A 329 -8.28 -6.41 -5.26
C GLY A 329 -9.38 -6.39 -6.32
N GLN A 330 -10.25 -7.39 -6.34
CA GLN A 330 -11.38 -7.44 -7.27
C GLN A 330 -12.36 -6.29 -7.00
N TRP A 331 -12.77 -6.10 -5.74
CA TRP A 331 -13.64 -4.99 -5.35
C TRP A 331 -13.04 -3.63 -5.73
N PHE A 332 -11.72 -3.45 -5.55
CA PHE A 332 -11.01 -2.24 -5.96
C PHE A 332 -11.08 -2.04 -7.48
N GLY A 333 -10.84 -3.11 -8.26
CA GLY A 333 -10.95 -3.08 -9.72
C GLY A 333 -12.35 -2.74 -10.21
N GLU A 334 -13.37 -3.39 -9.66
CA GLU A 334 -14.79 -3.13 -9.96
C GLU A 334 -15.19 -1.70 -9.61
N THR A 335 -14.77 -1.21 -8.43
CA THR A 335 -15.03 0.18 -7.99
C THR A 335 -14.35 1.18 -8.92
N LEU A 336 -13.12 0.92 -9.37
CA LEU A 336 -12.43 1.76 -10.35
C LEU A 336 -13.13 1.79 -11.70
N ILE A 337 -13.74 0.69 -12.14
CA ILE A 337 -14.51 0.68 -13.39
C ILE A 337 -15.86 1.42 -13.22
N ALA A 338 -16.48 1.33 -12.05
CA ALA A 338 -17.79 1.91 -11.80
C ALA A 338 -17.76 3.42 -11.48
N ASP A 339 -16.68 3.93 -10.88
CA ASP A 339 -16.59 5.31 -10.39
C ASP A 339 -15.62 6.17 -11.22
N ASP A 340 -16.19 7.04 -12.07
CA ASP A 340 -15.44 7.97 -12.92
C ASP A 340 -14.64 9.01 -12.10
N ALA A 341 -15.18 9.46 -10.97
CA ALA A 341 -14.52 10.45 -10.12
C ALA A 341 -13.28 9.85 -9.43
N LEU A 342 -13.39 8.59 -8.98
CA LEU A 342 -12.26 7.84 -8.44
C LEU A 342 -11.16 7.63 -9.49
N ARG A 343 -11.53 7.28 -10.73
CA ARG A 343 -10.55 7.16 -11.83
C ARG A 343 -9.85 8.48 -12.12
N ALA A 344 -10.61 9.57 -12.23
CA ALA A 344 -10.05 10.89 -12.49
C ALA A 344 -9.07 11.31 -11.39
N SER A 345 -9.43 11.06 -10.12
CA SER A 345 -8.56 11.30 -8.97
C SER A 345 -7.28 10.46 -9.04
N LEU A 346 -7.38 9.16 -9.34
CA LEU A 346 -6.22 8.27 -9.42
C LEU A 346 -5.28 8.66 -10.57
N ASN A 347 -5.82 8.94 -11.76
CA ASN A 347 -5.05 9.41 -12.91
C ASN A 347 -4.34 10.74 -12.60
N GLY A 348 -5.02 11.68 -11.91
CA GLY A 348 -4.43 12.93 -11.47
C GLY A 348 -3.27 12.74 -10.48
N HIS A 349 -3.39 11.83 -9.52
CA HIS A 349 -2.29 11.48 -8.60
C HIS A 349 -1.11 10.84 -9.33
N GLN A 350 -1.37 9.96 -10.30
CA GLN A 350 -0.32 9.35 -11.13
C GLN A 350 0.41 10.37 -11.98
N GLU A 351 -0.30 11.34 -12.55
CA GLU A 351 0.30 12.46 -13.26
C GLU A 351 1.21 13.31 -12.35
N GLN A 352 0.74 13.66 -11.15
CA GLN A 352 1.55 14.40 -10.18
C GLN A 352 2.79 13.61 -9.75
N ALA A 353 2.67 12.29 -9.56
CA ALA A 353 3.80 11.44 -9.25
C ALA A 353 4.80 11.40 -10.41
N ALA A 354 4.32 11.29 -11.65
CA ALA A 354 5.15 11.34 -12.84
C ALA A 354 5.91 12.67 -12.95
N HIS A 355 5.27 13.81 -12.69
CA HIS A 355 5.96 15.11 -12.67
C HIS A 355 7.12 15.18 -11.66
N ARG A 356 7.00 14.50 -10.52
CA ARG A 356 8.07 14.49 -9.50
C ARG A 356 9.20 13.52 -9.84
N VAL A 357 8.88 12.35 -10.39
CA VAL A 357 9.84 11.25 -10.58
C VAL A 357 10.48 11.25 -11.98
N ALA A 358 9.75 11.70 -13.01
CA ALA A 358 10.22 11.67 -14.40
C ALA A 358 11.56 12.38 -14.63
N PRO A 359 11.87 13.54 -14.01
CA PRO A 359 13.17 14.19 -14.20
C PRO A 359 14.35 13.34 -13.72
N GLU A 360 14.24 12.75 -12.52
CA GLU A 360 15.30 11.90 -11.95
C GLU A 360 15.46 10.61 -12.74
N PHE A 361 14.33 9.99 -13.10
CA PHE A 361 14.32 8.75 -13.90
C PHE A 361 14.91 8.98 -15.30
N SER A 362 14.55 10.09 -15.95
CA SER A 362 15.11 10.46 -17.24
C SER A 362 16.62 10.67 -17.14
N ALA A 363 17.10 11.39 -16.13
CA ALA A 363 18.54 11.62 -15.96
C ALA A 363 19.31 10.31 -15.70
N PHE A 364 18.73 9.41 -14.91
CA PHE A 364 19.29 8.07 -14.66
C PHE A 364 19.44 7.26 -15.95
N LEU A 365 18.38 7.20 -16.78
CA LEU A 365 18.41 6.49 -18.06
C LEU A 365 19.38 7.13 -19.06
N THR A 366 19.42 8.45 -19.15
CA THR A 366 20.40 9.17 -19.99
C THR A 366 21.82 8.77 -19.64
N ARG A 367 22.15 8.77 -18.36
CA ARG A 367 23.47 8.37 -17.87
C ARG A 367 23.76 6.90 -18.22
N HIS A 368 22.82 6.01 -17.95
CA HIS A 368 22.98 4.59 -18.25
C HIS A 368 23.22 4.30 -19.74
N ILE A 369 22.47 4.96 -20.64
CA ILE A 369 22.64 4.84 -22.10
C ILE A 369 24.01 5.39 -22.52
N SER A 370 24.37 6.59 -22.06
CA SER A 370 25.67 7.21 -22.35
C SER A 370 26.82 6.29 -21.91
N ASP A 371 26.77 5.76 -20.69
CA ASP A 371 27.83 4.91 -20.12
C ASP A 371 27.94 3.58 -20.87
N THR A 372 26.80 3.00 -21.29
CA THR A 372 26.78 1.75 -22.06
C THR A 372 27.41 1.91 -23.45
N VAL A 373 27.27 3.08 -24.09
CA VAL A 373 27.88 3.37 -25.41
C VAL A 373 29.34 3.77 -25.29
N LYS A 374 29.72 4.38 -24.14
CA LYS A 374 31.11 4.74 -23.82
C LYS A 374 31.96 3.53 -23.45
N SER A 375 31.37 2.51 -22.81
CA SER A 375 32.03 1.23 -22.54
C SER A 375 32.36 0.49 -23.85
#